data_AF-A0A1I0R2G7-F1
#
_entry.id   AF-A0A1I0R2G7-F1
#
_cell.length_a   1.000
_cell.length_b   1.000
_cell.length_c   1.000
_cell.angle_alpha   90.00
_cell.angle_beta   90.00
_cell.angle_gamma   90.00
#
_symmetry.space_group_name_H-M   'P 1'
#
loop_
_entity.id
_entity.type
_entity.pdbx_description
1 polymer ?
#
loop_
_entity_poly.entity_id
_entity_poly.type
_entity_poly.pdbx_seq_one_letter_code
_entity_poly.pdbx_strand_id
1 'polypeptide(L)'
;MSVVRSYNRGSTFVSRHFSHKGRGKGDGSGADSGDGDCPGESEIHHKMKAIAYARPENDYPEATIELESNLDGRIPDVLLEFPEPCDPYGKGIAVEAQYRNKGKDKETVVEHYLDREYSVAWLEEDDFTTHDVDLSGLLSV
;
A
#
# COMPACT_ATOMS: atom_id res chain seq x y z
N MET A 1 8.46 10.82 13.60
CA MET A 1 7.68 10.53 12.38
C MET A 1 6.44 11.39 12.35
N SER A 2 6.15 12.06 11.24
CA SER A 2 4.88 12.78 11.05
C SER A 2 4.10 12.12 9.93
N VAL A 3 2.86 11.72 10.21
CA VAL A 3 1.91 11.26 9.19
C VAL A 3 1.49 12.47 8.37
N VAL A 4 1.89 12.53 7.10
CA VAL A 4 1.34 13.52 6.16
C VAL A 4 -0.06 13.04 5.79
N ARG A 5 -1.08 13.87 6.03
CA ARG A 5 -2.45 13.60 5.58
C ARG A 5 -2.52 13.69 4.05
N SER A 6 -3.40 12.92 3.42
CA SER A 6 -3.62 12.94 1.98
C SER A 6 -4.18 14.30 1.63
N TYR A 7 -3.67 14.87 0.54
CA TYR A 7 -4.17 16.16 0.05
C TYR A 7 -4.05 16.21 -1.47
N ASN A 8 -4.95 16.96 -2.10
CA ASN A 8 -4.82 17.28 -3.51
C ASN A 8 -3.93 18.51 -3.67
N ARG A 9 -2.84 18.38 -4.43
CA ARG A 9 -2.01 19.51 -4.84
C ARG A 9 -2.34 19.87 -6.29
N GLY A 10 -3.35 20.71 -6.48
CA GLY A 10 -3.86 21.02 -7.83
C GLY A 10 -4.63 19.84 -8.40
N SER A 11 -4.17 19.30 -9.54
CA SER A 11 -4.78 18.14 -10.23
C SER A 11 -4.09 16.80 -9.93
N THR A 12 -3.16 16.78 -8.98
CA THR A 12 -2.38 15.57 -8.62
C THR A 12 -2.70 15.17 -7.19
N PHE A 13 -3.15 13.93 -7.03
CA PHE A 13 -3.39 13.33 -5.72
C PHE A 13 -2.05 13.08 -5.02
N VAL A 14 -1.97 13.46 -3.74
CA VAL A 14 -0.80 13.21 -2.89
C VAL A 14 -1.24 12.34 -1.73
N SER A 15 -0.88 11.05 -1.79
CA SER A 15 -1.18 10.05 -0.78
C SER A 15 -0.54 10.34 0.57
N ARG A 16 -1.20 9.84 1.62
CA ARG A 16 -0.66 9.81 2.99
C ARG A 16 0.61 9.01 3.01
N HIS A 17 1.67 9.61 3.49
CA HIS A 17 2.91 8.89 3.72
C HIS A 17 3.60 9.45 4.97
N PHE A 18 4.37 8.59 5.62
CA PHE A 18 5.21 9.02 6.73
C PHE A 18 6.33 9.87 6.15
N SER A 19 6.31 11.18 6.45
CA SER A 19 7.41 12.07 6.11
C SER A 19 8.39 12.10 7.27
N HIS A 20 9.64 11.72 6.99
CA HIS A 20 10.76 12.07 7.83
C HIS A 20 11.11 13.52 7.52
N LYS A 21 10.92 14.43 8.48
CA LYS A 21 11.45 15.78 8.37
C LYS A 21 12.96 15.69 8.16
N GLY A 22 13.42 15.96 6.94
CA GLY A 22 14.82 16.12 6.62
C GLY A 22 15.40 17.31 7.38
N ARG A 23 16.34 17.02 8.29
CA ARG A 23 17.44 17.84 8.80
C ARG A 23 17.17 19.34 9.04
N GLY A 24 16.96 19.70 10.30
CA GLY A 24 17.53 20.94 10.80
C GLY A 24 19.05 20.76 10.90
N LYS A 25 19.84 21.55 10.15
CA LYS A 25 21.26 21.76 10.45
C LYS A 25 21.33 22.38 11.86
N GLY A 26 21.65 21.56 12.85
CA GLY A 26 21.95 21.98 14.22
C GLY A 26 23.23 21.31 14.64
N ASP A 27 24.26 22.12 14.80
CA ASP A 27 25.54 21.81 15.42
C ASP A 27 25.33 21.14 16.80
N GLY A 28 25.99 20.02 17.07
CA GLY A 28 26.01 19.44 18.43
C GLY A 28 25.95 17.91 18.49
N SER A 29 27.12 17.30 18.66
CA SER A 29 27.41 16.12 19.50
C SER A 29 26.27 15.12 19.79
N GLY A 30 26.41 13.88 19.32
CA GLY A 30 25.79 12.74 19.99
C GLY A 30 25.39 11.59 19.07
N ALA A 31 25.95 10.42 19.39
CA ALA A 31 25.45 9.08 19.13
C ALA A 31 25.26 8.66 17.66
N ASP A 32 26.20 7.82 17.24
CA ASP A 32 25.91 6.51 16.66
C ASP A 32 24.85 6.51 15.54
N SER A 33 25.34 6.69 14.31
CA SER A 33 24.67 6.21 13.11
C SER A 33 24.56 4.69 13.18
N GLY A 34 23.63 4.20 14.00
CA GLY A 34 23.04 2.89 13.83
C GLY A 34 22.23 2.95 12.55
N ASP A 35 22.89 2.63 11.44
CA ASP A 35 22.26 2.03 10.27
C ASP A 35 21.56 0.78 10.80
N GLY A 36 20.34 0.99 11.29
CA GLY A 36 19.48 -0.05 11.80
C GLY A 36 18.99 -0.84 10.61
N ASP A 37 19.84 -1.74 10.13
CA ASP A 37 19.46 -2.93 9.38
C ASP A 37 18.53 -3.75 10.30
N CYS A 38 17.29 -3.29 10.42
CA CYS A 38 16.20 -4.05 10.98
C CYS A 38 15.77 -5.03 9.89
N PRO A 39 15.92 -6.35 10.07
CA PRO A 39 15.57 -7.35 9.06
C PRO A 39 14.04 -7.54 8.90
N GLY A 40 13.23 -6.55 9.27
CA GLY A 40 11.78 -6.69 9.38
C GLY A 40 11.04 -6.36 8.09
N GLU A 41 11.01 -5.09 7.71
CA GLU A 41 10.40 -4.59 6.47
C GLU A 41 11.06 -3.25 6.14
N SER A 42 11.42 -3.01 4.87
CA SER A 42 12.07 -1.75 4.49
C SER A 42 11.12 -0.56 4.66
N GLU A 43 11.66 0.62 5.02
CA GLU A 43 10.87 1.87 5.11
C GLU A 43 10.12 2.18 3.79
N ILE A 44 10.69 1.74 2.66
CA ILE A 44 10.06 1.84 1.34
C ILE A 44 8.80 0.96 1.26
N HIS A 45 8.82 -0.26 1.79
CA HIS A 45 7.65 -1.14 1.82
C HIS A 45 6.50 -0.51 2.63
N HIS A 46 6.81 0.03 3.82
CA HIS A 46 5.83 0.77 4.61
C HIS A 46 5.26 1.99 3.88
N LYS A 47 6.09 2.69 3.10
CA LYS A 47 5.64 3.81 2.28
C LYS A 47 4.69 3.35 1.17
N MET A 48 5.01 2.23 0.50
CA MET A 48 4.14 1.62 -0.52
C MET A 48 2.77 1.26 0.09
N LYS A 49 2.74 0.55 1.23
CA LYS A 49 1.50 0.21 1.95
C LYS A 49 0.65 1.47 2.26
N ALA A 50 1.29 2.53 2.75
CA ALA A 50 0.60 3.78 3.07
C ALA A 50 0.01 4.49 1.83
N ILE A 51 0.74 4.49 0.70
CA ILE A 51 0.25 5.07 -0.57
C ILE A 51 -0.90 4.22 -1.13
N ALA A 52 -0.75 2.89 -1.11
CA ALA A 52 -1.76 1.92 -1.53
C ALA A 52 -3.04 1.96 -0.70
N TYR A 53 -2.95 2.37 0.57
CA TYR A 53 -4.12 2.63 1.42
C TYR A 53 -4.78 3.96 1.09
N ALA A 54 -3.99 5.03 0.96
CA ALA A 54 -4.53 6.38 0.82
C ALA A 54 -5.25 6.61 -0.52
N ARG A 55 -4.83 5.92 -1.59
CA ARG A 55 -5.42 6.10 -2.92
C ARG A 55 -6.86 5.58 -2.99
N PRO A 56 -7.15 4.32 -2.64
CA PRO A 56 -8.53 3.85 -2.59
C PRO A 56 -9.36 4.52 -1.50
N GLU A 57 -8.77 4.97 -0.38
CA GLU A 57 -9.48 5.76 0.65
C GLU A 57 -10.08 7.05 0.07
N ASN A 58 -9.39 7.63 -0.92
CA ASN A 58 -9.87 8.79 -1.64
C ASN A 58 -10.84 8.45 -2.77
N ASP A 59 -10.57 7.38 -3.51
CA ASP A 59 -11.33 7.01 -4.71
C ASP A 59 -12.65 6.29 -4.38
N TYR A 60 -12.69 5.54 -3.27
CA TYR A 60 -13.83 4.75 -2.78
C TYR A 60 -14.14 5.06 -1.31
N PRO A 61 -14.69 6.24 -1.00
CA PRO A 61 -14.94 6.66 0.38
C PRO A 61 -16.00 5.79 1.08
N GLU A 62 -16.79 5.02 0.34
CA GLU A 62 -17.75 4.07 0.89
C GLU A 62 -17.18 2.68 1.18
N ALA A 63 -15.97 2.37 0.68
CA ALA A 63 -15.31 1.10 0.93
C ALA A 63 -14.66 1.08 2.32
N THR A 64 -14.68 -0.10 2.94
CA THR A 64 -13.92 -0.36 4.16
C THR A 64 -12.51 -0.75 3.78
N ILE A 65 -11.51 -0.04 4.31
CA ILE A 65 -10.11 -0.25 3.97
C ILE A 65 -9.35 -0.65 5.22
N GLU A 66 -8.74 -1.83 5.17
CA GLU A 66 -7.98 -2.39 6.26
C GLU A 66 -6.54 -2.68 5.83
N LEU A 67 -5.59 -2.47 6.73
CA LEU A 67 -4.18 -2.83 6.53
C LEU A 67 -3.93 -4.18 7.21
N GLU A 68 -3.26 -5.10 6.50
CA GLU A 68 -2.86 -6.39 7.07
C GLU A 68 -4.05 -7.18 7.67
N SER A 69 -5.21 -7.10 7.03
CA SER A 69 -6.41 -7.83 7.46
C SER A 69 -6.31 -9.31 7.09
N ASN A 70 -6.84 -10.20 7.94
CA ASN A 70 -6.83 -11.63 7.64
C ASN A 70 -8.00 -12.00 6.73
N LEU A 71 -7.70 -12.38 5.49
CA LEU A 71 -8.65 -12.91 4.54
C LEU A 71 -8.41 -14.41 4.35
N ASP A 72 -9.17 -15.23 5.08
CA ASP A 72 -9.20 -16.70 4.97
C ASP A 72 -7.80 -17.35 4.96
N GLY A 73 -6.93 -16.94 5.87
CA GLY A 73 -5.58 -17.51 6.01
C GLY A 73 -4.50 -16.83 5.16
N ARG A 74 -4.84 -15.77 4.42
CA ARG A 74 -3.85 -14.83 3.85
C ARG A 74 -4.03 -13.43 4.44
N ILE A 75 -2.96 -12.66 4.43
CA ILE A 75 -2.94 -11.30 4.95
C ILE A 75 -2.43 -10.40 3.83
N PRO A 76 -3.32 -9.78 3.02
CA PRO A 76 -2.92 -8.75 2.07
C PRO A 76 -2.38 -7.52 2.80
N ASP A 77 -1.51 -6.77 2.14
CA ASP A 77 -0.96 -5.53 2.70
C ASP A 77 -2.06 -4.47 2.90
N VAL A 78 -2.98 -4.38 1.93
CA VAL A 78 -4.19 -3.55 2.02
C VAL A 78 -5.37 -4.36 1.51
N LEU A 79 -6.48 -4.35 2.22
CA LEU A 79 -7.75 -4.95 1.80
C LEU A 79 -8.79 -3.84 1.66
N LEU A 80 -9.40 -3.75 0.49
CA LEU A 80 -10.62 -2.99 0.24
C LEU A 80 -11.80 -3.94 0.25
N GLU A 81 -12.83 -3.62 1.02
CA GLU A 81 -14.11 -4.31 1.00
C GLU A 81 -15.22 -3.31 0.72
N PHE A 82 -15.98 -3.57 -0.35
CA PHE A 82 -17.16 -2.77 -0.66
C PHE A 82 -18.35 -3.26 0.17
N PRO A 83 -19.24 -2.34 0.60
CA PRO A 83 -20.46 -2.73 1.33
C PRO A 83 -21.39 -3.59 0.47
N GLU A 84 -21.37 -3.40 -0.85
CA GLU A 84 -22.07 -4.22 -1.84
C GLU A 84 -21.09 -4.57 -2.97
N PRO A 85 -21.16 -5.79 -3.57
CA PRO A 85 -20.28 -6.17 -4.66
C PRO A 85 -20.37 -5.17 -5.82
N CYS A 86 -19.22 -4.66 -6.26
CA CYS A 86 -19.11 -3.67 -7.31
C CYS A 86 -18.40 -4.28 -8.52
N ASP A 87 -19.06 -4.35 -9.68
CA ASP A 87 -18.42 -4.80 -10.92
C ASP A 87 -17.45 -3.72 -11.45
N PRO A 88 -16.22 -4.06 -11.88
CA PRO A 88 -15.67 -5.41 -12.05
C PRO A 88 -14.91 -5.94 -10.83
N TYR A 89 -14.92 -5.22 -9.70
CA TYR A 89 -14.07 -5.50 -8.55
C TYR A 89 -14.58 -6.65 -7.64
N GLY A 90 -15.83 -7.07 -7.78
CA GLY A 90 -16.44 -8.07 -6.92
C GLY A 90 -16.72 -7.52 -5.53
N LYS A 91 -16.42 -8.29 -4.48
CA LYS A 91 -16.59 -7.87 -3.08
C LYS A 91 -15.60 -6.79 -2.66
N GLY A 92 -14.48 -6.66 -3.34
CA GLY A 92 -13.37 -5.87 -2.85
C GLY A 92 -12.09 -6.01 -3.66
N ILE A 93 -11.04 -5.31 -3.22
CA ILE A 93 -9.72 -5.32 -3.85
C ILE A 93 -8.68 -5.69 -2.79
N ALA A 94 -7.98 -6.81 -3.00
CA ALA A 94 -6.80 -7.16 -2.23
C ALA A 94 -5.54 -6.57 -2.89
N VAL A 95 -4.79 -5.74 -2.17
CA VAL A 95 -3.56 -5.12 -2.64
C VAL A 95 -2.36 -5.79 -1.99
N GLU A 96 -1.40 -6.16 -2.83
CA GLU A 96 -0.14 -6.81 -2.43
C GLU A 96 1.01 -5.95 -2.94
N ALA A 97 1.79 -5.36 -2.02
CA ALA A 97 2.94 -4.52 -2.34
C ALA A 97 4.21 -5.37 -2.30
N GLN A 98 4.80 -5.63 -3.45
CA GLN A 98 6.03 -6.42 -3.55
C GLN A 98 7.26 -5.51 -3.55
N TYR A 99 7.95 -5.42 -2.42
CA TYR A 99 9.26 -4.76 -2.34
C TYR A 99 10.40 -5.77 -2.37
N ARG A 100 11.17 -5.80 -3.47
CA ARG A 100 12.39 -6.63 -3.70
C ARG A 100 12.25 -8.15 -3.56
N ASN A 101 11.11 -8.67 -3.10
CA ASN A 101 10.91 -10.08 -2.82
C ASN A 101 10.46 -10.85 -4.06
N LYS A 102 11.40 -11.38 -4.88
CA LYS A 102 11.08 -12.06 -6.15
C LYS A 102 10.61 -13.53 -6.01
N GLY A 103 10.49 -14.06 -4.79
CA GLY A 103 10.21 -15.48 -4.54
C GLY A 103 8.77 -15.83 -4.19
N LYS A 104 7.82 -14.87 -4.22
CA LYS A 104 6.41 -15.11 -3.88
C LYS A 104 5.67 -15.64 -5.11
N ASP A 105 4.95 -16.74 -4.95
CA ASP A 105 4.10 -17.32 -6.01
C ASP A 105 2.88 -16.42 -6.29
N LYS A 106 3.06 -15.46 -7.21
CA LYS A 106 2.04 -14.45 -7.54
C LYS A 106 0.73 -15.10 -7.98
N GLU A 107 0.80 -16.08 -8.89
CA GLU A 107 -0.36 -16.76 -9.46
C GLU A 107 -1.21 -17.41 -8.35
N THR A 108 -0.58 -18.21 -7.47
CA THR A 108 -1.28 -18.86 -6.34
C THR A 108 -1.92 -17.85 -5.39
N VAL A 109 -1.30 -16.68 -5.18
CA VAL A 109 -1.87 -15.62 -4.34
C VAL A 109 -3.08 -14.99 -5.03
N VAL A 110 -2.92 -14.67 -6.32
CA VAL A 110 -3.95 -14.02 -7.13
C VAL A 110 -5.17 -14.91 -7.25
N GLU A 111 -4.98 -16.18 -7.64
CA GLU A 111 -6.08 -17.16 -7.76
C GLU A 111 -6.84 -17.33 -6.45
N HIS A 112 -6.13 -17.33 -5.31
CA HIS A 112 -6.76 -17.44 -4.00
C HIS A 112 -7.75 -16.30 -3.70
N TYR A 113 -7.42 -15.07 -4.09
CA TYR A 113 -8.30 -13.92 -3.90
C TYR A 113 -9.43 -13.89 -4.94
N LEU A 114 -9.12 -14.19 -6.22
CA LEU A 114 -10.12 -14.22 -7.29
C LEU A 114 -11.22 -15.26 -7.02
N ASP A 115 -10.85 -16.45 -6.55
CA ASP A 115 -11.80 -17.52 -6.15
C ASP A 115 -12.76 -17.08 -5.03
N ARG A 116 -12.39 -16.06 -4.25
CA ARG A 116 -13.20 -15.50 -3.17
C ARG A 116 -14.05 -14.29 -3.59
N GLU A 117 -14.05 -13.99 -4.88
CA GLU A 117 -14.71 -12.81 -5.46
C GLU A 117 -14.04 -11.49 -5.06
N TYR A 118 -12.73 -11.50 -4.78
CA TYR A 118 -11.92 -10.30 -4.59
C TYR A 118 -10.99 -10.10 -5.76
N SER A 119 -10.97 -8.88 -6.28
CA SER A 119 -9.99 -8.49 -7.29
C SER A 119 -8.63 -8.23 -6.67
N VAL A 120 -7.55 -8.34 -7.45
CA VAL A 120 -6.18 -8.29 -6.92
C VAL A 120 -5.36 -7.21 -7.60
N ALA A 121 -4.80 -6.30 -6.81
CA ALA A 121 -3.81 -5.34 -7.26
C ALA A 121 -2.43 -5.83 -6.83
N TRP A 122 -1.66 -6.35 -7.79
CA TRP A 122 -0.26 -6.71 -7.55
C TRP A 122 0.62 -5.52 -7.92
N LEU A 123 1.27 -4.91 -6.93
CA LEU A 123 2.02 -3.68 -7.13
C LEU A 123 3.50 -3.88 -6.82
N GLU A 124 4.35 -3.49 -7.76
CA GLU A 124 5.81 -3.50 -7.62
C GLU A 124 6.32 -2.07 -7.39
N GLU A 125 7.60 -1.90 -7.06
CA GLU A 125 8.18 -0.57 -6.81
C GLU A 125 7.93 0.43 -7.96
N ASP A 126 7.91 -0.06 -9.20
CA ASP A 126 7.68 0.75 -10.41
C ASP A 126 6.23 1.30 -10.53
N ASP A 127 5.24 0.65 -9.90
CA ASP A 127 3.85 1.11 -9.90
C ASP A 127 3.61 2.27 -8.91
N PHE A 128 4.57 2.50 -8.01
CA PHE A 128 4.53 3.59 -7.04
C PHE A 128 5.34 4.78 -7.54
N THR A 129 4.67 5.93 -7.59
CA THR A 129 5.36 7.22 -7.70
C THR A 129 5.66 7.77 -6.30
N THR A 130 6.26 8.97 -6.23
CA THR A 130 6.61 9.58 -4.94
C THR A 130 5.41 9.73 -3.99
N HIS A 131 4.19 9.89 -4.54
CA HIS A 131 2.98 10.20 -3.79
C HIS A 131 1.69 9.55 -4.33
N ASP A 132 1.79 8.70 -5.35
CA ASP A 132 0.62 8.12 -6.00
C ASP A 132 0.94 6.70 -6.44
N VAL A 133 -0.08 5.90 -6.69
CA VAL A 133 0.04 4.51 -7.11
C VAL A 133 -0.86 4.23 -8.28
N ASP A 134 -0.35 3.51 -9.26
CA ASP A 134 -1.15 3.05 -10.39
C ASP A 134 -1.84 1.72 -10.06
N LEU A 135 -3.17 1.74 -10.01
CA LEU A 135 -4.00 0.55 -9.81
C LEU A 135 -4.56 0.02 -11.14
N SER A 136 -4.06 0.49 -12.30
CA SER A 136 -4.55 0.06 -13.61
C SER A 136 -4.22 -1.40 -13.93
N GLY A 137 -3.19 -1.98 -13.32
CA GLY A 137 -2.78 -3.38 -13.46
C GLY A 137 -3.62 -4.40 -12.67
N LEU A 138 -4.77 -3.98 -12.14
CA LEU A 138 -5.61 -4.77 -11.25
C LEU A 138 -6.30 -5.91 -12.01
N LEU A 139 -6.26 -7.09 -11.42
CA LEU A 139 -6.88 -8.32 -11.93
C LEU A 139 -8.27 -8.44 -11.33
N SER A 140 -9.29 -8.24 -12.16
CA SER A 140 -10.69 -8.36 -11.78
C SER A 140 -11.17 -9.81 -11.76
N VAL A 141 -12.22 -10.06 -10.99
CA VAL A 141 -12.95 -11.34 -10.93
C VAL A 141 -13.82 -11.60 -12.16
#